data_AF-A0A8J7EN72-F1
#
_entry.id   AF-A0A8J7EN72-F1
#
_cell.length_a   1.000
_cell.length_b   1.000
_cell.length_c   1.000
_cell.angle_alpha   90.00
_cell.angle_beta   90.00
_cell.angle_gamma   90.00
#
_symmetry.space_group_name_H-M   'P 1'
#
loop_
_entity.id
_entity.type
_entity.pdbx_description
1 polymer ?
#
loop_
_entity_poly.entity_id
_entity_poly.type
_entity_poly.pdbx_seq_one_letter_code
_entity_poly.pdbx_strand_id
1 'polypeptide(L)'
;MDEAQIRALVQQMLEANNTTLSTTLMNQVNTANSGLAASLERQIKKLGETPPAPQPQPQPPQPDPTNPTSETDKGRLSLKALETQLQEQAKQFETLQSQLKEKEVQAFEARKRSSVSEAIAKAGTINQGLLHTAFLARNGGQLTEENGIWYVKNGEQVATLDDAMKGYLGTDEGKVFVPASTTQGAGSTESKTTTPTPEPTTKAGEALAAAF
;
A
#
# COMPACT_ATOMS: atom_id res chain seq x y z
N MET A 1 -10.81 9.31 -17.50
CA MET A 1 -9.84 9.80 -16.50
C MET A 1 -8.49 9.47 -17.07
N ASP A 2 -7.77 10.49 -17.52
CA ASP A 2 -6.52 10.30 -18.25
C ASP A 2 -5.36 10.03 -17.28
N GLU A 3 -4.32 9.35 -17.75
CA GLU A 3 -3.14 9.00 -16.92
C GLU A 3 -2.50 10.23 -16.25
N ALA A 4 -2.56 11.38 -16.93
CA ALA A 4 -2.12 12.67 -16.39
C ALA A 4 -2.97 13.15 -15.20
N GLN A 5 -4.28 12.89 -15.19
CA GLN A 5 -5.17 13.26 -14.09
C GLN A 5 -4.95 12.36 -12.87
N ILE A 6 -4.67 11.07 -13.09
CA ILE A 6 -4.36 10.13 -12.01
C ILE A 6 -3.02 10.51 -11.35
N ARG A 7 -1.99 10.83 -12.14
CA ARG A 7 -0.70 11.29 -11.60
C ARG A 7 -0.83 12.60 -10.84
N ALA A 8 -1.58 13.57 -11.35
CA ALA A 8 -1.84 14.83 -10.67
C ALA A 8 -2.58 14.62 -9.34
N LEU A 9 -3.58 13.73 -9.31
CA LEU A 9 -4.34 13.41 -8.09
C LEU A 9 -3.45 12.73 -7.04
N VAL A 10 -2.62 11.77 -7.45
CA VAL A 10 -1.67 11.10 -6.55
C VAL A 10 -0.64 12.08 -5.99
N GLN A 11 -0.13 12.98 -6.83
CA GLN A 11 0.84 13.99 -6.40
C GLN A 11 0.21 14.99 -5.43
N GLN A 12 -1.01 15.44 -5.69
CA GLN A 12 -1.77 16.31 -4.80
C GLN A 12 -2.08 15.63 -3.46
N MET A 13 -2.41 14.33 -3.46
CA MET A 13 -2.60 13.57 -2.22
C MET A 13 -1.30 13.41 -1.42
N LEU A 14 -0.17 13.23 -2.10
CA LEU A 14 1.14 13.17 -1.42
C LEU A 14 1.52 14.52 -0.81
N GLU A 15 1.33 15.62 -1.53
CA GLU A 15 1.63 16.97 -1.04
C GLU A 15 0.71 17.37 0.11
N ALA A 16 -0.58 17.08 0.02
CA ALA A 16 -1.53 17.31 1.11
C ALA A 16 -1.13 16.52 2.37
N ASN A 17 -0.81 15.24 2.23
CA ASN A 17 -0.40 14.40 3.36
C ASN A 17 0.93 14.85 3.98
N ASN A 18 1.91 15.24 3.16
CA ASN A 18 3.21 15.70 3.65
C ASN A 18 3.07 17.04 4.39
N THR A 19 2.21 17.93 3.89
CA THR A 19 1.90 19.21 4.56
C THR A 19 1.19 18.99 5.89
N THR A 20 0.21 18.08 5.93
CA THR A 20 -0.49 17.72 7.18
C THR A 20 0.47 17.11 8.21
N LEU A 21 1.30 16.15 7.81
CA LEU A 21 2.29 15.53 8.70
C LEU A 21 3.30 16.55 9.23
N SER A 22 3.85 17.39 8.36
CA SER A 22 4.81 18.43 8.74
C SER A 22 4.19 19.42 9.73
N THR A 23 2.94 19.85 9.48
CA THR A 23 2.21 20.77 10.37
C THR A 23 1.91 20.12 11.72
N THR A 24 1.47 18.86 11.75
CA THR A 24 1.20 18.14 13.01
C THR A 24 2.48 17.92 13.81
N LEU A 25 3.59 17.55 13.16
CA LEU A 25 4.90 17.41 13.80
C LEU A 25 5.40 18.73 14.37
N MET A 26 5.35 19.81 13.59
CA MET A 26 5.76 21.14 14.08
C MET A 26 4.89 21.59 15.26
N ASN A 27 3.58 21.34 15.23
CA ASN A 27 2.69 21.69 16.34
C ASN A 27 2.98 20.86 17.59
N GLN A 28 3.26 19.56 17.45
CA GLN A 28 3.65 18.71 18.57
C GLN A 28 5.00 19.13 19.17
N VAL A 29 5.99 19.44 18.32
CA VAL A 29 7.32 19.90 18.77
C VAL A 29 7.22 21.25 19.46
N ASN A 30 6.45 22.20 18.92
CA ASN A 30 6.23 23.50 19.56
C ASN A 30 5.49 23.36 20.89
N THR A 31 4.49 22.47 20.98
CA THR A 31 3.76 22.19 22.21
C THR A 31 4.65 21.54 23.26
N ALA A 32 5.48 20.58 22.87
CA ALA A 32 6.43 19.93 23.76
C ALA A 32 7.52 20.91 24.25
N ASN A 33 8.07 21.72 23.35
CA ASN A 33 9.11 22.70 23.69
C ASN A 33 8.59 23.80 24.61
N SER A 34 7.38 24.31 24.37
CA SER A 34 6.75 25.30 25.26
C SER A 34 6.40 24.72 26.63
N GLY A 35 5.94 23.46 26.69
CA GLY A 35 5.71 22.75 27.94
C GLY A 35 6.99 22.53 28.75
N LEU A 36 8.09 22.17 28.08
CA LEU A 36 9.40 21.97 28.69
C LEU A 36 10.00 23.30 29.19
N ALA A 37 9.91 24.35 28.38
CA ALA A 37 10.36 25.70 28.77
C ALA A 37 9.58 26.20 30.00
N ALA A 38 8.26 26.04 30.02
CA ALA A 38 7.44 26.40 31.18
C ALA A 38 7.76 25.56 32.43
N SER A 39 8.12 24.28 32.27
CA SER A 39 8.52 23.44 33.41
C SER A 39 9.89 23.82 33.96
N LEU A 40 10.84 24.13 33.06
CA LEU A 40 12.17 24.62 33.42
C LEU A 40 12.08 25.99 34.10
N GLU A 41 11.26 26.90 33.58
CA GLU A 41 11.08 28.23 34.18
C GLU A 41 10.43 28.15 35.57
N ARG A 42 9.47 27.24 35.78
CA ARG A 42 8.92 26.97 37.12
C ARG A 42 9.94 26.34 38.06
N GLN A 43 10.83 25.48 37.58
CA GLN A 43 11.89 24.90 38.40
C GLN A 43 12.97 25.93 38.75
N ILE A 44 13.37 26.76 37.79
CA ILE A 44 14.35 27.83 38.00
C ILE A 44 13.78 28.89 38.95
N LYS A 45 12.50 29.26 38.81
CA LYS A 45 11.83 30.18 39.75
C LYS A 45 11.74 29.60 41.17
N LYS A 46 11.47 28.31 41.30
CA LYS A 46 11.52 27.61 42.60
C LYS A 46 12.93 27.49 43.20
N LEU A 47 13.97 27.51 42.37
CA LEU A 47 15.37 27.51 42.81
C LEU A 47 15.91 28.92 43.08
N GLY A 48 15.31 29.96 42.46
CA GLY A 48 15.70 31.37 42.60
C GLY A 48 14.89 32.16 43.64
N GLU A 49 13.78 31.63 44.15
CA GLU A 49 13.06 32.22 45.29
C GLU A 49 13.82 31.91 46.60
N THR A 50 14.87 32.70 46.87
CA THR A 50 15.25 33.00 48.26
C THR A 50 14.00 33.48 49.00
N PRO A 51 13.66 32.91 50.18
CA PRO A 51 12.47 33.30 50.92
C PRO A 51 12.53 34.81 51.23
N PRO A 52 11.39 35.54 51.18
CA PRO A 52 11.37 36.93 51.58
C PRO A 52 11.85 37.03 53.03
N ALA A 53 12.85 37.88 53.24
CA ALA A 53 13.47 38.14 54.53
C ALA A 53 12.40 38.45 55.61
N PRO A 54 12.40 37.76 56.75
CA PRO A 54 11.65 38.19 57.92
C PRO A 54 12.22 39.53 58.42
N GLN A 55 11.35 40.47 58.75
CA GLN A 55 11.71 41.69 59.46
C GLN A 55 12.41 41.39 60.81
N PRO A 56 13.24 42.30 61.33
CA PRO A 56 14.34 41.97 62.24
C PRO A 56 13.88 41.79 63.69
N GLN A 57 14.25 40.68 64.31
CA GLN A 57 14.41 40.55 65.77
C GLN A 57 15.73 39.81 66.10
N PRO A 58 16.38 40.11 67.25
CA PRO A 58 17.81 39.85 67.46
C PRO A 58 18.13 38.40 67.90
N GLN A 59 19.24 37.85 67.37
CA GLN A 59 19.96 36.61 67.75
C GLN A 59 20.85 36.78 69.01
N PRO A 60 21.63 35.78 69.56
CA PRO A 60 21.71 34.28 69.45
C PRO A 60 21.87 33.58 70.87
N PRO A 61 22.33 32.30 71.13
CA PRO A 61 22.88 31.22 70.28
C PRO A 61 22.39 29.74 70.48
N GLN A 62 22.71 28.93 69.44
CA GLN A 62 22.79 27.46 69.22
C GLN A 62 23.33 26.56 70.38
N PRO A 63 23.32 25.20 70.34
CA PRO A 63 23.35 24.28 69.17
C PRO A 63 22.46 22.99 69.15
N ASP A 64 22.33 22.44 67.93
CA ASP A 64 21.83 21.13 67.41
C ASP A 64 22.34 19.83 68.13
N PRO A 65 21.95 18.57 67.75
CA PRO A 65 21.03 18.08 66.69
C PRO A 65 20.08 16.89 67.07
N THR A 66 18.90 16.78 66.43
CA THR A 66 18.21 15.47 66.21
C THR A 66 17.40 15.46 64.90
N ASN A 67 17.74 14.49 64.03
CA ASN A 67 17.11 14.00 62.77
C ASN A 67 15.58 13.82 62.79
N PRO A 68 14.86 13.47 61.68
CA PRO A 68 15.20 13.26 60.25
C PRO A 68 14.25 14.05 59.27
N THR A 69 14.34 14.08 57.93
CA THR A 69 13.65 13.17 56.97
C THR A 69 13.66 13.76 55.52
N SER A 70 13.93 12.90 54.52
CA SER A 70 13.52 12.94 53.10
C SER A 70 14.07 14.00 52.11
N GLU A 71 15.35 13.87 51.72
CA GLU A 71 15.80 14.25 50.37
C GLU A 71 15.69 13.09 49.35
N THR A 72 15.52 11.85 49.81
CA THR A 72 15.56 10.64 48.96
C THR A 72 14.29 10.40 48.14
N ASP A 73 13.14 10.96 48.54
CA ASP A 73 11.86 10.69 47.87
C ASP A 73 11.61 11.53 46.61
N LYS A 74 12.17 12.75 46.54
CA LYS A 74 12.02 13.62 45.36
C LYS A 74 12.82 13.09 44.15
N GLY A 75 13.99 12.51 44.37
CA GLY A 75 14.79 11.86 43.33
C GLY A 75 14.19 10.53 42.85
N ARG A 76 13.49 9.80 43.73
CA ARG A 76 12.76 8.57 43.36
C ARG A 76 11.52 8.85 42.53
N LEU A 77 10.81 9.97 42.79
CA LEU A 77 9.68 10.38 41.97
C LEU A 77 10.10 10.83 40.56
N SER A 78 11.22 11.56 40.43
CA SER A 78 11.74 11.96 39.12
C SER A 78 12.27 10.78 38.31
N LEU A 79 12.92 9.82 38.95
CA LEU A 79 13.34 8.56 38.31
C LEU A 79 12.15 7.74 37.82
N LYS A 80 11.08 7.59 38.64
CA LYS A 80 9.84 6.93 38.19
C LYS A 80 9.16 7.66 37.03
N ALA A 81 9.15 8.99 37.05
CA ALA A 81 8.61 9.77 35.95
C ALA A 81 9.44 9.58 34.66
N LEU A 82 10.76 9.54 34.78
CA LEU A 82 11.67 9.26 33.65
C LEU A 82 11.48 7.83 33.12
N GLU A 83 11.33 6.85 34.01
CA GLU A 83 11.09 5.45 33.67
C GLU A 83 9.74 5.28 32.97
N THR A 84 8.71 6.00 33.43
CA THR A 84 7.40 6.06 32.77
C THR A 84 7.50 6.71 31.39
N GLN A 85 8.29 7.78 31.25
CA GLN A 85 8.51 8.46 29.98
C GLN A 85 9.29 7.58 28.98
N LEU A 86 10.29 6.83 29.46
CA LEU A 86 11.02 5.85 28.65
C LEU A 86 10.12 4.70 28.22
N GLN A 87 9.25 4.19 29.09
CA GLN A 87 8.26 3.18 28.73
C GLN A 87 7.24 3.71 27.70
N GLU A 88 6.77 4.94 27.86
CA GLU A 88 5.86 5.57 26.91
C GLU A 88 6.53 5.75 25.54
N GLN A 89 7.80 6.19 25.50
CA GLN A 89 8.56 6.28 24.26
C GLN A 89 8.81 4.92 23.63
N ALA A 90 9.17 3.90 24.42
CA ALA A 90 9.36 2.54 23.92
C ALA A 90 8.07 2.00 23.27
N LYS A 91 6.92 2.25 23.91
CA LYS A 91 5.60 1.87 23.39
C LYS A 91 5.24 2.63 22.11
N GLN A 92 5.59 3.90 22.02
CA GLN A 92 5.43 4.68 20.79
C GLN A 92 6.30 4.13 19.65
N PHE A 93 7.56 3.77 19.93
CA PHE A 93 8.44 3.13 18.96
C PHE A 93 7.90 1.79 18.47
N GLU A 94 7.37 0.96 19.36
CA GLU A 94 6.77 -0.33 19.01
C GLU A 94 5.51 -0.14 18.16
N THR A 95 4.67 0.83 18.52
CA THR A 95 3.47 1.17 17.75
C THR A 95 3.83 1.66 16.35
N LEU A 96 4.83 2.54 16.24
CA LEU A 96 5.31 3.06 14.95
C LEU A 96 5.95 1.96 14.09
N GLN A 97 6.72 1.05 14.68
CA GLN A 97 7.25 -0.11 13.96
C GLN A 97 6.14 -1.01 13.44
N SER A 98 5.11 -1.26 14.26
CA SER A 98 3.95 -2.06 13.84
C SER A 98 3.23 -1.41 12.67
N GLN A 99 2.98 -0.09 12.75
CA GLN A 99 2.36 0.67 11.66
C GLN A 99 3.21 0.68 10.39
N LEU A 100 4.53 0.79 10.50
CA LEU A 100 5.42 0.71 9.34
C LEU A 100 5.35 -0.65 8.68
N LYS A 101 5.41 -1.74 9.44
CA LYS A 101 5.29 -3.11 8.90
C LYS A 101 3.93 -3.32 8.22
N GLU A 102 2.84 -2.88 8.84
CA GLU A 102 1.52 -3.00 8.26
C GLU A 102 1.39 -2.18 6.97
N LYS A 103 1.94 -0.96 6.95
CA LYS A 103 1.99 -0.14 5.74
C LYS A 103 2.90 -0.71 4.67
N GLU A 104 4.01 -1.33 5.02
CA GLU A 104 4.89 -2.01 4.07
C GLU A 104 4.17 -3.19 3.41
N VAL A 105 3.45 -4.00 4.19
CA VAL A 105 2.62 -5.09 3.66
C VAL A 105 1.53 -4.55 2.74
N GLN A 106 0.82 -3.49 3.16
CA GLN A 106 -0.21 -2.86 2.32
C GLN A 106 0.37 -2.24 1.05
N ALA A 107 1.51 -1.55 1.14
CA ALA A 107 2.19 -0.96 0.00
C ALA A 107 2.70 -2.04 -0.97
N PHE A 108 3.20 -3.15 -0.43
CA PHE A 108 3.63 -4.31 -1.22
C PHE A 108 2.44 -4.95 -1.95
N GLU A 109 1.33 -5.20 -1.24
CA GLU A 109 0.11 -5.70 -1.87
C GLU A 109 -0.46 -4.73 -2.92
N ALA A 110 -0.44 -3.43 -2.64
CA ALA A 110 -0.90 -2.41 -3.57
C ALA A 110 -0.04 -2.37 -4.83
N ARG A 111 1.29 -2.43 -4.70
CA ARG A 111 2.22 -2.53 -5.84
C ARG A 111 1.97 -3.79 -6.64
N LYS A 112 1.82 -4.94 -5.97
CA LYS A 112 1.50 -6.22 -6.62
C LYS A 112 0.22 -6.14 -7.44
N ARG A 113 -0.87 -5.63 -6.85
CA ARG A 113 -2.16 -5.45 -7.54
C ARG A 113 -2.05 -4.48 -8.72
N SER A 114 -1.32 -3.38 -8.54
CA SER A 114 -1.09 -2.40 -9.59
C SER A 114 -0.35 -3.01 -10.78
N SER A 115 0.74 -3.74 -10.54
CA SER A 115 1.55 -4.35 -11.60
C SER A 115 0.81 -5.46 -12.34
N VAL A 116 0.03 -6.29 -11.63
CA VAL A 116 -0.83 -7.31 -12.26
C VAL A 116 -1.91 -6.64 -13.12
N SER A 117 -2.54 -5.56 -12.63
CA SER A 117 -3.54 -4.81 -13.39
C SER A 117 -2.95 -4.18 -14.65
N GLU A 118 -1.73 -3.65 -14.57
CA GLU A 118 -1.02 -3.10 -15.74
C GLU A 118 -0.70 -4.17 -16.79
N ALA A 119 -0.24 -5.36 -16.36
CA ALA A 119 0.00 -6.48 -17.25
C ALA A 119 -1.28 -6.96 -17.94
N ILE A 120 -2.40 -7.00 -17.21
CA ILE A 120 -3.73 -7.34 -17.75
C ILE A 120 -4.20 -6.30 -18.76
N ALA A 121 -4.02 -5.01 -18.46
CA ALA A 121 -4.40 -3.94 -19.37
C ALA A 121 -3.63 -4.03 -20.71
N LYS A 122 -2.34 -4.37 -20.66
CA LYS A 122 -1.50 -4.59 -21.85
C LYS A 122 -1.93 -5.81 -22.66
N ALA A 123 -2.45 -6.84 -22.00
CA ALA A 123 -2.87 -8.08 -22.66
C ALA A 123 -4.19 -7.97 -23.45
N GLY A 124 -4.94 -6.87 -23.34
CA GLY A 124 -6.13 -6.62 -24.16
C GLY A 124 -7.30 -7.57 -23.88
N THR A 125 -7.44 -8.04 -22.64
CA THR A 125 -8.39 -9.10 -22.26
C THR A 125 -9.80 -8.57 -21.97
N ILE A 126 -10.81 -9.41 -22.21
CA ILE A 126 -12.20 -9.23 -21.79
C ILE A 126 -12.30 -9.51 -20.28
N ASN A 127 -13.02 -8.66 -19.54
CA ASN A 127 -13.28 -8.80 -18.09
C ASN A 127 -12.01 -8.80 -17.19
N GLN A 128 -11.25 -7.71 -17.26
CA GLN A 128 -10.00 -7.50 -16.51
C GLN A 128 -10.10 -7.75 -14.99
N GLY A 129 -11.24 -7.41 -14.36
CA GLY A 129 -11.42 -7.61 -12.91
C GLY A 129 -11.50 -9.08 -12.48
N LEU A 130 -12.14 -9.92 -13.29
CA LEU A 130 -12.21 -11.37 -13.04
C LEU A 130 -10.85 -12.02 -13.32
N LEU A 131 -10.20 -11.63 -14.41
CA LEU A 131 -8.84 -12.11 -14.73
C LEU A 131 -7.84 -11.75 -13.63
N HIS A 132 -7.90 -10.52 -13.09
CA HIS A 132 -7.05 -10.10 -11.99
C HIS A 132 -7.22 -11.00 -10.77
N THR A 133 -8.47 -11.31 -10.41
CA THR A 133 -8.78 -12.17 -9.26
C THR A 133 -8.33 -13.62 -9.51
N ALA A 134 -8.59 -14.17 -10.69
CA ALA A 134 -8.20 -15.53 -11.05
C ALA A 134 -6.67 -15.69 -11.12
N PHE A 135 -5.98 -14.72 -11.73
CA PHE A 135 -4.53 -14.73 -11.84
C PHE A 135 -3.85 -14.62 -10.47
N LEU A 136 -4.36 -13.73 -9.60
CA LEU A 136 -3.85 -13.62 -8.22
C LEU A 136 -4.17 -14.86 -7.37
N ALA A 137 -5.32 -15.49 -7.55
CA ALA A 137 -5.64 -16.72 -6.84
C ALA A 137 -4.67 -17.86 -7.20
N ARG A 138 -4.27 -17.93 -8.48
CA ARG A 138 -3.40 -18.99 -8.99
C ARG A 138 -1.91 -18.73 -8.74
N ASN A 139 -1.44 -17.52 -9.02
CA ASN A 139 -0.01 -17.18 -9.00
C ASN A 139 0.38 -16.29 -7.81
N GLY A 140 -0.60 -15.82 -7.02
CA GLY A 140 -0.42 -14.83 -5.94
C GLY A 140 0.68 -15.18 -4.95
N GLY A 141 0.78 -16.43 -4.53
CA GLY A 141 1.80 -16.89 -3.58
C GLY A 141 3.21 -16.99 -4.17
N GLN A 142 3.34 -16.88 -5.49
CA GLN A 142 4.59 -17.08 -6.24
C GLN A 142 5.12 -15.80 -6.89
N LEU A 143 4.41 -14.68 -6.71
CA LEU A 143 4.86 -13.37 -7.19
C LEU A 143 5.98 -12.85 -6.29
N THR A 144 7.12 -12.57 -6.92
CA THR A 144 8.30 -11.98 -6.29
C THR A 144 8.71 -10.74 -7.06
N GLU A 145 9.10 -9.69 -6.35
CA GLU A 145 9.60 -8.45 -6.94
C GLU A 145 11.12 -8.43 -6.82
N GLU A 146 11.84 -8.39 -7.95
CA GLU A 146 13.29 -8.18 -7.99
C GLU A 146 13.59 -6.96 -8.86
N ASN A 147 14.32 -5.98 -8.30
CA ASN A 147 14.73 -4.77 -9.01
C ASN A 147 13.58 -3.99 -9.70
N GLY A 148 12.39 -4.00 -9.11
CA GLY A 148 11.20 -3.34 -9.66
C GLY A 148 10.51 -4.08 -10.81
N ILE A 149 10.93 -5.31 -11.09
CA ILE A 149 10.29 -6.21 -12.06
C ILE A 149 9.61 -7.34 -11.28
N TRP A 150 8.36 -7.63 -11.63
CA TRP A 150 7.60 -8.72 -11.03
C TRP A 150 7.85 -10.03 -11.80
N TYR A 151 8.17 -11.07 -11.05
CA TYR A 151 8.40 -12.41 -11.54
C TYR A 151 7.43 -13.39 -10.88
N VAL A 152 7.02 -14.40 -11.64
CA VAL A 152 6.22 -15.52 -11.14
C VAL A 152 7.12 -16.75 -11.10
N LYS A 153 7.32 -17.30 -9.90
CA LYS A 153 8.12 -18.52 -9.70
C LYS A 153 7.23 -19.76 -9.67
N ASN A 154 7.15 -20.47 -10.78
CA ASN A 154 6.47 -21.76 -10.87
C ASN A 154 7.49 -22.90 -10.75
N GLY A 155 7.84 -23.26 -9.51
CA GLY A 155 8.85 -24.29 -9.23
C GLY A 155 10.26 -23.81 -9.62
N GLU A 156 10.86 -24.44 -10.63
CA GLU A 156 12.17 -24.08 -11.19
C GLU A 156 12.09 -23.00 -12.28
N GLN A 157 10.89 -22.71 -12.81
CA GLN A 157 10.72 -21.71 -13.84
C GLN A 157 10.42 -20.34 -13.23
N VAL A 158 11.28 -19.37 -13.55
CA VAL A 158 11.07 -17.95 -13.24
C VAL A 158 10.66 -17.28 -14.55
N ALA A 159 9.39 -16.87 -14.62
CA ALA A 159 8.87 -16.12 -15.76
C ALA A 159 8.64 -14.67 -15.35
N THR A 160 8.81 -13.73 -16.28
CA THR A 160 8.37 -12.35 -16.05
C THR A 160 6.85 -12.32 -15.90
N LEU A 161 6.32 -11.31 -15.23
CA LEU A 161 4.87 -11.16 -15.08
C LEU A 161 4.14 -11.17 -16.43
N ASP A 162 4.73 -10.57 -17.47
CA ASP A 162 4.16 -10.53 -18.82
C ASP A 162 4.13 -11.92 -19.47
N ASP A 163 5.24 -12.67 -19.37
CA ASP A 163 5.31 -14.05 -19.90
C ASP A 163 4.40 -15.00 -19.15
N ALA A 164 4.31 -14.86 -17.82
CA ALA A 164 3.39 -15.63 -16.99
C ALA A 164 1.93 -15.31 -17.32
N MET A 165 1.62 -14.04 -17.61
CA MET A 165 0.29 -13.61 -18.05
C MET A 165 -0.06 -14.21 -19.42
N LYS A 166 0.85 -14.14 -20.40
CA LYS A 166 0.67 -14.76 -21.72
C LYS A 166 0.50 -16.28 -21.61
N GLY A 167 1.33 -16.92 -20.78
CA GLY A 167 1.23 -18.35 -20.49
C GLY A 167 -0.12 -18.71 -19.89
N TYR A 168 -0.60 -17.91 -18.93
CA TYR A 168 -1.93 -18.08 -18.34
C TYR A 168 -3.05 -17.92 -19.39
N LEU A 169 -2.99 -16.89 -20.24
CA LEU A 169 -3.97 -16.65 -21.30
C LEU A 169 -4.00 -17.75 -22.37
N GLY A 170 -2.91 -18.51 -22.53
CA GLY A 170 -2.84 -19.70 -23.38
C GLY A 170 -3.51 -20.95 -22.78
N THR A 171 -3.80 -20.96 -21.48
CA THR A 171 -4.51 -22.08 -20.82
C THR A 171 -6.00 -22.07 -21.12
N ASP A 172 -6.69 -23.20 -20.89
CA ASP A 172 -8.14 -23.28 -21.10
C ASP A 172 -8.93 -22.31 -20.20
N GLU A 173 -8.40 -22.03 -19.01
CA GLU A 173 -8.95 -21.01 -18.09
C GLU A 173 -8.66 -19.57 -18.57
N GLY A 174 -7.55 -19.35 -19.27
CA GLY A 174 -7.15 -18.03 -19.75
C GLY A 174 -7.85 -17.59 -21.03
N LYS A 175 -8.16 -18.55 -21.90
CA LYS A 175 -8.80 -18.29 -23.20
C LYS A 175 -10.16 -17.61 -23.09
N VAL A 176 -10.90 -17.82 -21.99
CA VAL A 176 -12.20 -17.16 -21.75
C VAL A 176 -12.07 -15.65 -21.56
N PHE A 177 -10.87 -15.18 -21.23
CA PHE A 177 -10.56 -13.76 -21.05
C PHE A 177 -9.91 -13.14 -22.30
N VAL A 178 -9.53 -13.94 -23.30
CA VAL A 178 -8.99 -13.40 -24.56
C VAL A 178 -10.17 -13.11 -25.49
N PRO A 179 -10.22 -11.95 -26.17
CA PRO A 179 -11.22 -11.74 -27.21
C PRO A 179 -11.15 -12.85 -28.25
N ALA A 180 -12.32 -13.29 -28.74
CA ALA A 180 -12.39 -14.29 -29.80
C ALA A 180 -11.46 -13.85 -30.93
N SER A 181 -10.43 -14.65 -31.20
CA SER A 181 -9.45 -14.36 -32.22
C SER A 181 -10.22 -14.10 -33.52
N THR A 182 -10.17 -12.86 -34.02
CA THR A 182 -10.57 -12.55 -35.38
C THR A 182 -9.52 -13.17 -36.29
N THR A 183 -9.56 -14.50 -36.43
CA THR A 183 -9.11 -15.13 -37.66
C THR A 183 -9.96 -14.51 -38.76
N GLN A 184 -9.41 -13.45 -39.36
CA GLN A 184 -9.73 -13.07 -40.72
C GLN A 184 -9.46 -14.33 -41.53
N GLY A 185 -10.53 -15.07 -41.83
CA GLY A 185 -10.47 -16.33 -42.54
C GLY A 185 -9.84 -16.08 -43.89
N ALA A 186 -8.54 -16.33 -44.01
CA ALA A 186 -7.92 -16.63 -45.28
C ALA A 186 -8.45 -18.01 -45.70
N GLY A 187 -9.51 -18.01 -46.49
CA GLY A 187 -9.89 -19.14 -47.34
C GLY A 187 -10.47 -20.37 -46.65
N SER A 188 -11.73 -20.28 -46.21
CA SER A 188 -12.68 -21.39 -46.40
C SER A 188 -14.09 -20.81 -46.34
N THR A 189 -14.60 -20.42 -47.51
CA THR A 189 -16.04 -20.49 -47.72
C THR A 189 -16.40 -21.96 -47.62
N GLU A 190 -17.10 -22.33 -46.56
CA GLU A 190 -17.77 -23.62 -46.46
C GLU A 190 -18.57 -23.86 -47.74
N SER A 191 -18.20 -24.89 -48.49
CA SER A 191 -19.02 -25.38 -49.56
C SER A 191 -20.15 -26.22 -48.93
N LYS A 192 -21.39 -25.75 -49.12
CA LYS A 192 -22.65 -26.51 -49.08
C LYS A 192 -23.09 -26.99 -47.68
N THR A 193 -24.27 -26.58 -47.21
CA THR A 193 -25.52 -27.21 -47.67
C THR A 193 -26.69 -26.23 -47.57
N THR A 194 -27.05 -25.63 -48.71
CA THR A 194 -28.40 -25.10 -48.91
C THR A 194 -29.34 -26.23 -49.33
N THR A 195 -30.45 -26.32 -48.62
CA THR A 195 -31.63 -27.13 -48.86
C THR A 195 -32.07 -27.06 -50.34
N PRO A 196 -32.45 -28.18 -51.00
CA PRO A 196 -32.97 -28.13 -52.35
C PRO A 196 -34.42 -27.62 -52.32
N THR A 197 -34.62 -26.40 -52.81
CA THR A 197 -35.93 -25.88 -53.23
C THR A 197 -36.07 -26.13 -54.74
N PRO A 198 -37.25 -26.59 -55.22
CA PRO A 198 -37.38 -27.33 -56.48
C PRO A 198 -37.21 -26.47 -57.74
N GLU A 199 -36.58 -27.06 -58.76
CA GLU A 199 -36.34 -26.50 -60.10
C GLU A 199 -37.64 -26.22 -60.88
N PRO A 200 -37.68 -25.17 -61.73
CA PRO A 200 -38.50 -25.16 -62.91
C PRO A 200 -37.78 -25.87 -64.08
N THR A 201 -38.35 -27.00 -64.47
CA THR A 201 -38.19 -27.74 -65.74
C THR A 201 -37.43 -27.04 -66.88
N THR A 202 -36.22 -27.54 -67.16
CA THR A 202 -35.59 -27.46 -68.48
C THR A 202 -35.28 -28.87 -68.98
N LYS A 203 -35.65 -29.13 -70.23
CA LYS A 203 -35.98 -30.43 -70.82
C LYS A 203 -34.76 -31.34 -70.96
N ALA A 204 -34.86 -32.56 -70.44
CA ALA A 204 -33.94 -33.68 -70.68
C ALA A 204 -33.86 -34.14 -72.16
N GLY A 205 -34.62 -33.53 -73.07
CA GLY A 205 -34.61 -33.86 -74.51
C GLY A 205 -33.45 -33.25 -75.29
N GLU A 206 -32.85 -32.14 -74.84
CA GLU A 206 -31.76 -31.47 -75.58
C GLU A 206 -30.38 -32.09 -75.35
N ALA A 207 -30.17 -32.78 -74.22
CA ALA A 207 -28.89 -33.42 -73.92
C ALA A 207 -28.67 -34.74 -74.69
N LEU A 208 -29.74 -35.40 -75.15
CA LEU A 208 -29.63 -36.70 -75.84
C LEU A 208 -29.41 -36.55 -77.36
N ALA A 209 -29.79 -35.41 -77.94
CA ALA A 209 -29.60 -35.11 -79.36
C ALA A 209 -28.17 -34.64 -79.72
N ALA A 210 -27.35 -34.32 -78.71
CA ALA A 210 -25.93 -34.00 -78.90
C ALA A 210 -25.01 -35.24 -78.77
N ALA A 211 -25.57 -36.40 -78.43
CA ALA A 211 -24.83 -37.63 -78.18
C ALA A 211 -25.03 -38.72 -79.26
N PHE A 212 -25.75 -38.41 -80.34
CA PHE A 212 -25.87 -39.20 -81.57
C PHE A 212 -25.60 -38.32 -82.78
#